data_AF-A0A841L5A2-F1
#
_entry.id   AF-A0A841L5A2-F1
#
_cell.length_a   1.000
_cell.length_b   1.000
_cell.length_c   1.000
_cell.angle_alpha   90.00
_cell.angle_beta   90.00
_cell.angle_gamma   90.00
#
_symmetry.space_group_name_H-M   'P 1'
#
loop_
_entity.id
_entity.type
_entity.pdbx_description
1 polymer ?
#
loop_
_entity_poly.entity_id
_entity_poly.type
_entity_poly.pdbx_seq_one_letter_code
_entity_poly.pdbx_strand_id
1 'polypeptide(L)'
;MALTLSYLVTVRLDDPVAEHRVAAAIAFAVMSAQGFELSDRSAAETCVAIGLPPAAGCVIIASIEQERVMPRAPLVREPARIKISPADWLDGIVLGPGDVPVAGAYVRLADAATVTGPDGRFRFRVPAETTVEVTARARDVGASVQAKPGIPARISLPLEA
;
A
#
# COMPACT_ATOMS: atom_id res chain seq x y z
N MET A 1 -10.17 0.38 -7.79
CA MET A 1 -10.98 -0.17 -6.68
C MET A 1 -12.00 -1.06 -7.34
N ALA A 2 -12.05 -2.33 -6.97
CA ALA A 2 -13.00 -3.28 -7.53
C ALA A 2 -14.16 -3.45 -6.54
N LEU A 3 -15.39 -3.42 -7.05
CA LEU A 3 -16.61 -3.69 -6.28
C LEU A 3 -17.17 -5.03 -6.72
N THR A 4 -17.57 -5.86 -5.77
CA THR A 4 -18.26 -7.13 -6.04
C THR A 4 -19.73 -7.00 -5.71
N LEU A 5 -20.60 -7.35 -6.66
CA LEU A 5 -22.06 -7.32 -6.50
C LEU A 5 -22.64 -8.72 -6.70
N SER A 6 -23.62 -9.08 -5.89
CA SER A 6 -24.32 -10.37 -6.00
C SER A 6 -25.77 -10.14 -6.42
N TYR A 7 -26.18 -10.74 -7.53
CA TYR A 7 -27.50 -10.63 -8.12
C TYR A 7 -28.21 -11.96 -8.09
N LEU A 8 -29.46 -11.99 -7.61
CA LEU A 8 -30.36 -13.12 -7.81
C LEU A 8 -31.17 -12.88 -9.08
N VAL A 9 -30.96 -13.72 -10.09
CA VAL A 9 -31.74 -13.69 -11.33
C VAL A 9 -32.66 -14.90 -11.36
N THR A 10 -33.96 -14.64 -11.46
CA THR A 10 -35.00 -15.69 -11.54
C THR A 10 -35.79 -15.54 -12.82
N VAL A 11 -36.20 -16.67 -13.37
CA VAL A 11 -37.08 -16.76 -14.54
C VAL A 11 -38.41 -17.31 -14.07
N ARG A 12 -39.51 -16.73 -14.55
CA ARG A 12 -40.87 -17.21 -14.27
C ARG A 12 -41.64 -17.36 -15.56
N LEU A 13 -42.02 -18.59 -15.89
CA LEU A 13 -42.84 -18.90 -17.06
C LEU A 13 -43.90 -19.94 -16.68
N ASP A 14 -45.01 -19.97 -17.42
CA ASP A 14 -46.10 -20.92 -17.18
C ASP A 14 -45.71 -22.37 -17.51
N ASP A 15 -44.73 -22.57 -18.39
CA ASP A 15 -44.15 -23.87 -18.72
C ASP A 15 -42.83 -24.08 -17.95
N PRO A 16 -42.77 -25.06 -17.01
CA PRO A 16 -41.56 -25.37 -16.24
C PRO A 16 -40.35 -25.75 -17.10
N VAL A 17 -40.57 -26.38 -18.26
CA VAL A 17 -39.47 -26.79 -19.16
C VAL A 17 -38.90 -25.57 -19.87
N ALA A 18 -39.75 -24.66 -20.35
CA ALA A 18 -39.32 -23.38 -20.89
C ALA A 18 -38.61 -22.53 -19.84
N GLU A 19 -39.13 -22.49 -18.61
CA GLU A 19 -38.51 -21.78 -17.48
C GLU A 19 -37.07 -22.25 -17.24
N HIS A 20 -36.88 -23.56 -17.14
CA HIS A 20 -35.56 -24.17 -16.95
C HIS A 20 -34.62 -23.87 -18.12
N ARG A 21 -35.09 -23.97 -19.37
CA ARG A 21 -34.27 -23.69 -20.57
C ARG A 21 -33.75 -22.26 -20.60
N VAL A 22 -34.59 -21.29 -20.25
CA VAL A 22 -34.20 -19.87 -20.22
C VAL A 22 -33.23 -19.61 -19.06
N ALA A 23 -33.48 -20.18 -17.89
CA ALA A 23 -32.54 -20.08 -16.76
C ALA A 23 -31.16 -20.67 -17.10
N ALA A 24 -31.12 -21.82 -17.77
CA ALA A 24 -29.88 -22.42 -18.26
C ALA A 24 -29.18 -21.54 -19.30
N ALA A 25 -29.92 -20.96 -20.26
CA ALA A 25 -29.36 -20.05 -21.25
C ALA A 25 -28.71 -18.81 -20.61
N ILE A 26 -29.33 -18.23 -19.57
CA ILE A 26 -28.76 -17.13 -18.79
C ILE A 26 -27.47 -17.59 -18.11
N ALA A 27 -27.46 -18.75 -17.44
CA ALA A 27 -26.28 -19.28 -16.79
C ALA A 27 -25.11 -19.46 -17.78
N PHE A 28 -25.36 -20.02 -18.96
CA PHE A 28 -24.33 -20.17 -20.00
C PHE A 28 -23.83 -18.82 -20.54
N ALA A 29 -24.73 -17.83 -20.71
CA ALA A 29 -24.34 -16.50 -21.13
C ALA A 29 -23.42 -15.83 -20.09
N VAL A 30 -23.73 -15.98 -18.81
CA VAL A 30 -22.90 -15.48 -17.70
C VAL A 30 -21.53 -16.13 -17.68
N MET A 31 -21.45 -17.45 -17.83
CA MET A 31 -20.17 -18.18 -17.89
C MET A 31 -19.26 -17.74 -19.05
N SER A 32 -19.83 -17.13 -20.08
CA SER A 32 -19.10 -16.66 -21.26
C SER A 32 -18.74 -15.17 -21.20
N ALA A 33 -19.27 -14.42 -20.22
CA ALA A 33 -19.09 -12.98 -20.11
C ALA A 33 -17.95 -12.63 -19.15
N GLN A 34 -17.06 -11.72 -19.57
CA GLN A 34 -15.98 -11.25 -18.70
C GLN A 34 -16.55 -10.36 -17.57
N GLY A 35 -16.06 -10.55 -16.35
CA GLY A 35 -16.47 -9.78 -15.18
C GLY A 35 -17.72 -10.32 -14.47
N PHE A 36 -18.25 -11.47 -14.90
CA PHE A 36 -19.35 -12.17 -14.24
C PHE A 36 -19.00 -13.61 -13.91
N GLU A 37 -19.48 -14.09 -12.77
CA GLU A 37 -19.31 -15.45 -12.29
C GLU A 37 -20.63 -15.99 -11.76
N LEU A 38 -20.81 -17.31 -11.80
CA LEU A 38 -21.92 -17.97 -11.13
C LEU A 38 -21.51 -18.33 -9.69
N SER A 39 -22.38 -18.03 -8.74
CA SER A 39 -22.20 -18.47 -7.36
C SER A 39 -22.64 -19.93 -7.19
N ASP A 40 -21.99 -20.64 -6.26
CA ASP A 40 -22.40 -21.99 -5.85
C ASP A 40 -23.76 -22.03 -5.14
N ARG A 41 -24.31 -20.87 -4.75
CA ARG A 41 -25.64 -20.82 -4.11
C ARG A 41 -26.75 -21.10 -5.11
N SER A 42 -27.70 -21.92 -4.68
CA SER A 42 -28.93 -22.15 -5.42
C SER A 42 -29.82 -20.89 -5.43
N ALA A 43 -30.38 -20.56 -6.59
CA ALA A 43 -31.38 -19.49 -6.70
C ALA A 43 -32.63 -19.80 -5.88
N ALA A 44 -33.07 -21.07 -5.85
CA ALA A 44 -34.25 -21.48 -5.10
C ALA A 44 -34.05 -21.29 -3.58
N GLU A 45 -32.88 -21.66 -3.05
CA GLU A 45 -32.52 -21.45 -1.65
C GLU A 45 -32.41 -19.95 -1.33
N THR A 46 -31.82 -19.18 -2.24
CA THR A 46 -31.68 -17.73 -2.07
C THR A 46 -33.04 -17.03 -2.06
N CYS A 47 -33.99 -17.44 -2.91
CA CYS A 47 -35.37 -16.95 -2.89
C CYS A 47 -36.03 -17.20 -1.53
N VAL A 48 -35.95 -18.41 -1.01
CA VAL A 48 -36.55 -18.78 0.28
C VAL A 48 -35.96 -17.94 1.41
N ALA A 49 -34.63 -17.76 1.42
CA ALA A 49 -33.94 -16.97 2.43
C ALA A 49 -34.38 -15.49 2.48
N ILE A 50 -34.84 -14.94 1.36
CA ILE A 50 -35.33 -13.56 1.25
C ILE A 50 -36.86 -13.45 1.20
N GLY A 51 -37.59 -14.54 1.48
CA GLY A 51 -39.05 -14.57 1.55
C GLY A 51 -39.77 -14.57 0.19
N LEU A 52 -39.08 -14.93 -0.89
CA LEU A 52 -39.66 -15.11 -2.22
C LEU A 52 -40.01 -16.58 -2.49
N PRO A 53 -41.04 -16.86 -3.30
CA PRO A 53 -41.32 -18.23 -3.72
C PRO A 53 -40.16 -18.77 -4.57
N PRO A 54 -39.79 -20.06 -4.40
CA PRO A 54 -38.70 -20.68 -5.14
C PRO A 54 -38.96 -20.59 -6.65
N ALA A 55 -37.89 -20.38 -7.42
CA ALA A 55 -37.94 -20.21 -8.87
C ALA A 55 -36.66 -20.75 -9.52
N ALA A 56 -36.74 -21.14 -10.80
CA ALA A 56 -35.54 -21.42 -11.58
C ALA A 56 -34.73 -20.13 -11.79
N GLY A 57 -33.40 -20.24 -11.72
CA GLY A 57 -32.53 -19.09 -11.82
C GLY A 57 -31.10 -19.39 -11.40
N CYS A 58 -30.30 -18.35 -11.24
CA CYS A 58 -28.94 -18.42 -10.72
C CYS A 58 -28.59 -17.18 -9.91
N VAL A 59 -27.56 -17.30 -9.06
CA VAL A 59 -26.95 -16.16 -8.39
C VAL A 59 -25.68 -15.78 -9.16
N ILE A 60 -25.61 -14.54 -9.61
CA ILE A 60 -24.51 -14.01 -10.42
C ILE A 60 -23.68 -13.06 -9.57
N ILE A 61 -22.37 -13.25 -9.58
CA ILE A 61 -21.39 -12.36 -8.96
C ILE A 61 -20.79 -11.50 -10.07
N ALA A 62 -20.89 -10.18 -9.95
CA ALA A 62 -20.29 -9.24 -10.88
C ALA A 62 -19.11 -8.54 -10.22
N SER A 63 -17.95 -8.56 -10.88
CA SER A 63 -16.75 -7.83 -10.48
C SER A 63 -16.64 -6.58 -11.33
N ILE A 64 -17.01 -5.44 -10.75
CA ILE A 64 -17.01 -4.16 -11.43
C ILE A 64 -15.70 -3.44 -11.11
N GLU A 65 -14.87 -3.28 -12.12
CA GLU A 65 -13.72 -2.41 -12.05
C GLU A 65 -14.13 -0.99 -12.43
N GLN A 66 -13.92 -0.04 -11.52
CA GLN A 66 -14.02 1.36 -11.88
C GLN A 66 -12.80 1.73 -12.71
N GLU A 67 -13.00 1.96 -14.02
CA GLU A 67 -11.97 2.52 -14.88
C GLU A 67 -11.57 3.89 -14.33
N ARG A 68 -10.38 3.96 -13.72
CA ARG A 68 -9.79 5.24 -13.36
C ARG A 68 -9.25 5.84 -14.64
N VAL A 69 -9.95 6.86 -15.14
CA VAL A 69 -9.37 7.76 -16.15
C VAL A 69 -8.16 8.42 -15.50
N MET A 70 -6.98 7.87 -15.74
CA MET A 70 -5.76 8.48 -15.29
C MET A 70 -5.53 9.74 -16.13
N PRO A 71 -5.27 10.90 -15.50
CA PRO A 71 -4.87 12.07 -16.26
C PRO A 71 -3.63 11.71 -17.08
N ARG A 72 -3.70 11.95 -18.38
CA ARG A 72 -2.59 11.65 -19.30
C ARG A 72 -1.39 12.48 -18.85
N ALA A 73 -0.29 11.81 -18.50
CA ALA A 73 0.92 12.51 -18.11
C ALA A 73 1.34 13.46 -19.26
N PRO A 74 1.71 14.73 -18.95
CA PRO A 74 2.13 15.67 -19.97
C PRO A 74 3.38 15.13 -20.69
N LEU A 75 3.52 15.50 -21.96
CA LEU A 75 4.68 15.14 -22.76
C LEU A 75 5.95 15.70 -22.11
N VAL A 76 6.97 14.85 -21.93
CA VAL A 76 8.30 15.28 -21.48
C VAL A 76 8.91 16.17 -22.56
N ARG A 77 9.05 17.47 -22.28
CA ARG A 77 9.54 18.48 -23.24
C ARG A 77 11.05 18.70 -23.21
N GLU A 78 11.69 18.27 -22.12
CA GLU A 78 13.12 18.40 -21.93
C GLU A 78 13.70 17.06 -21.47
N PRO A 79 14.88 16.68 -21.95
CA PRO A 79 15.58 15.51 -21.44
C PRO A 79 15.88 15.68 -19.95
N ALA A 80 15.81 14.58 -19.21
CA ALA A 80 16.14 14.57 -17.80
C ALA A 80 17.57 15.09 -17.57
N ARG A 81 17.71 16.13 -16.73
CA ARG A 81 19.01 16.65 -16.32
C ARG A 81 19.54 15.81 -15.16
N ILE A 82 20.44 14.88 -15.48
CA ILE A 82 21.09 14.04 -14.48
C ILE A 82 22.28 14.81 -13.90
N LYS A 83 22.24 15.13 -12.60
CA LYS A 83 23.41 15.57 -11.86
C LYS A 83 23.94 14.40 -11.04
N ILE A 84 25.09 13.87 -11.45
CA ILE A 84 25.83 12.88 -10.67
C ILE A 84 26.72 13.65 -9.70
N SER A 85 26.30 13.75 -8.44
CA SER A 85 27.15 14.29 -7.39
C SER A 85 28.01 13.16 -6.81
N PRO A 86 29.31 13.40 -6.55
CA PRO A 86 30.10 12.46 -5.78
C PRO A 86 29.44 12.24 -4.43
N ALA A 87 29.44 11.00 -3.95
CA ALA A 87 28.86 10.63 -2.67
C ALA A 87 29.98 10.38 -1.65
N ASP A 88 29.83 10.93 -0.46
CA ASP A 88 30.77 10.78 0.64
C ASP A 88 30.08 10.22 1.88
N TRP A 89 30.87 9.87 2.89
CA TRP A 89 30.38 9.32 4.15
C TRP A 89 30.08 10.43 5.15
N LEU A 90 28.89 10.33 5.75
CA LEU A 90 28.50 11.08 6.92
C LEU A 90 28.52 10.12 8.12
N ASP A 91 29.55 10.27 8.94
CA ASP A 91 29.71 9.54 10.18
C ASP A 91 29.18 10.36 11.36
N GLY A 92 28.60 9.71 12.37
CA GLY A 92 28.14 10.40 13.57
C GLY A 92 27.90 9.49 14.75
N ILE A 93 27.64 10.11 15.90
CA ILE A 93 27.35 9.44 17.17
C ILE A 93 26.15 10.08 17.86
N VAL A 94 25.30 9.23 18.44
CA VAL A 94 24.19 9.64 19.29
C VAL A 94 24.60 9.47 20.75
N LEU A 95 24.47 10.53 21.51
CA LEU A 95 24.87 10.63 22.92
C LEU A 95 23.64 10.91 23.78
N GLY A 96 23.57 10.31 24.95
CA GLY A 96 22.62 10.61 26.00
C GLY A 96 23.23 11.57 27.02
N PRO A 97 22.57 11.76 28.18
CA PRO A 97 23.10 12.54 29.28
C PRO A 97 24.48 12.03 29.72
N GLY A 98 25.39 12.96 30.03
CA GLY A 98 26.75 12.60 30.45
C GLY A 98 27.64 12.03 29.34
N ASP A 99 27.34 12.35 28.07
CA ASP A 99 28.08 11.88 26.89
C ASP A 99 28.13 10.35 26.73
N VAL A 100 27.11 9.65 27.24
CA VAL A 100 26.99 8.20 27.13
C VAL A 100 26.46 7.81 25.74
N PRO A 101 27.14 6.94 24.97
CA PRO A 101 26.64 6.51 23.67
C PRO A 101 25.29 5.78 23.76
N VAL A 102 24.35 6.15 22.88
CA VAL A 102 23.01 5.54 22.84
C VAL A 102 22.97 4.48 21.74
N ALA A 103 23.02 3.21 22.14
CA ALA A 103 22.80 2.09 21.24
C ALA A 103 21.32 1.95 20.88
N GLY A 104 21.02 1.52 19.65
CA GLY A 104 19.63 1.28 19.22
C GLY A 104 18.83 2.55 18.91
N ALA A 105 19.47 3.72 18.86
CA ALA A 105 18.81 4.97 18.47
C ALA A 105 18.45 4.94 16.98
N TYR A 106 17.22 5.34 16.64
CA TYR A 106 16.76 5.47 15.27
C TYR A 106 17.24 6.80 14.70
N VAL A 107 18.10 6.75 13.68
CA VAL A 107 18.65 7.93 13.01
C VAL A 107 18.07 8.03 11.61
N ARG A 108 17.58 9.21 11.24
CA ARG A 108 16.96 9.48 9.95
C ARG A 108 17.62 10.67 9.26
N LEU A 109 17.80 10.54 7.95
CA LEU A 109 18.27 11.58 7.05
C LEU A 109 17.45 11.48 5.76
N ALA A 110 16.64 12.51 5.47
CA ALA A 110 15.70 12.50 4.34
C ALA A 110 14.90 11.17 4.26
N ASP A 111 15.10 10.41 3.18
CA ASP A 111 14.43 9.13 2.91
C ASP A 111 15.22 7.89 3.41
N ALA A 112 16.39 8.11 4.01
CA ALA A 112 17.24 7.06 4.57
C ALA A 112 17.12 7.00 6.09
N ALA A 113 17.23 5.79 6.65
CA ALA A 113 17.27 5.57 8.08
C ALA A 113 18.22 4.44 8.45
N THR A 114 18.78 4.52 9.66
CA THR A 114 19.60 3.47 10.26
C THR A 114 19.38 3.43 11.76
N VAL A 115 19.86 2.37 12.41
CA VAL A 115 19.92 2.25 13.85
C VAL A 115 21.37 2.36 14.31
N THR A 116 21.63 3.01 15.44
CA THR A 116 23.00 3.10 15.99
C THR A 116 23.50 1.76 16.50
N GLY A 117 24.80 1.50 16.31
CA GLY A 117 25.48 0.33 16.85
C GLY A 117 25.66 0.38 18.38
N PRO A 118 26.29 -0.64 18.98
CA PRO A 118 26.57 -0.68 20.43
C PRO A 118 27.43 0.49 20.94
N ASP A 119 28.20 1.12 20.05
CA ASP A 119 29.03 2.29 20.31
C ASP A 119 28.31 3.63 20.05
N GLY A 120 26.99 3.58 19.81
CA GLY A 120 26.15 4.73 19.53
C GLY A 120 26.40 5.38 18.16
N ARG A 121 27.21 4.76 17.29
CA ARG A 121 27.59 5.34 15.99
C ARG A 121 26.60 4.99 14.89
N PHE A 122 26.49 5.89 13.92
CA PHE A 122 25.74 5.72 12.68
C PHE A 122 26.55 6.21 11.48
N ARG A 123 26.16 5.75 10.30
CA ARG A 123 26.81 6.14 9.05
C ARG A 123 25.80 6.22 7.90
N PHE A 124 25.85 7.30 7.13
CA PHE A 124 25.08 7.48 5.90
C PHE A 124 25.98 7.77 4.72
N ARG A 125 25.50 7.39 3.52
CA ARG A 125 26.10 7.84 2.26
C ARG A 125 25.27 9.01 1.74
N VAL A 126 25.91 10.16 1.60
CA VAL A 126 25.25 11.44 1.26
C VAL A 126 25.98 12.12 0.10
N PRO A 127 25.32 13.02 -0.65
CA PRO A 127 26.02 13.85 -1.62
C PRO A 127 27.13 14.67 -0.95
N ALA A 128 28.31 14.69 -1.56
CA ALA A 128 29.44 15.49 -1.09
C ALA A 128 29.07 16.98 -1.04
N GLU A 129 29.73 17.71 -0.15
CA GLU A 129 29.57 19.17 0.07
C GLU A 129 28.15 19.63 0.46
N THR A 130 27.22 18.70 0.71
CA THR A 130 25.84 19.02 1.08
C THR A 130 25.69 19.01 2.59
N THR A 131 25.09 20.08 3.14
CA THR A 131 24.66 20.09 4.55
C THR A 131 23.31 19.39 4.63
N VAL A 132 23.22 18.41 5.52
CA VAL A 132 22.03 17.57 5.69
C VAL A 132 21.57 17.63 7.13
N GLU A 133 20.26 17.70 7.32
CA GLU A 133 19.67 17.54 8.65
C GLU A 133 19.59 16.06 9.01
N VAL A 134 20.13 15.72 10.17
CA VAL A 134 20.06 14.37 10.73
C VAL A 134 19.26 14.42 12.01
N THR A 135 18.23 13.60 12.09
CA THR A 135 17.41 13.46 13.30
C THR A 135 17.70 12.12 13.96
N ALA A 136 18.02 12.11 15.25
CA ALA A 136 18.07 10.88 16.04
C ALA A 136 16.89 10.83 17.01
N ARG A 137 16.40 9.62 17.28
CA ARG A 137 15.35 9.33 18.27
C ARG A 137 15.68 8.09 19.08
N ALA A 138 15.43 8.14 20.38
CA ALA A 138 15.45 6.99 21.28
C ALA A 138 14.45 7.22 22.42
N ARG A 139 13.71 6.17 22.82
CA ARG A 139 12.74 6.22 23.94
C ARG A 139 11.83 7.47 23.89
N ASP A 140 11.21 7.70 22.73
CA ASP A 140 10.31 8.82 22.42
C ASP A 140 10.90 10.25 22.49
N VAL A 141 12.20 10.37 22.76
CA VAL A 141 12.93 11.65 22.72
C VAL A 141 13.72 11.75 21.41
N GLY A 142 13.81 12.94 20.83
CA GLY A 142 14.57 13.17 19.61
C GLY A 142 15.28 14.51 19.55
N ALA A 143 16.35 14.57 18.74
CA ALA A 143 17.08 15.79 18.43
C ALA A 143 17.49 15.80 16.95
N SER A 144 17.61 16.99 16.38
CA SER A 144 18.09 17.21 15.01
C SER A 144 19.37 18.03 15.02
N VAL A 145 20.29 17.73 14.10
CA VAL A 145 21.51 18.52 13.89
C VAL A 145 21.77 18.70 12.40
N GLN A 146 22.38 19.82 12.04
CA GLN A 146 22.95 20.00 10.71
C GLN A 146 24.33 19.35 10.66
N ALA A 147 24.54 18.45 9.71
CA ALA A 147 25.77 17.71 9.56
C ALA A 147 26.32 17.83 8.14
N LYS A 148 27.64 17.69 8.00
CA LYS A 148 28.33 17.73 6.71
C LYS A 148 29.20 16.48 6.58
N PRO A 149 29.23 15.82 5.42
CA PRO A 149 30.16 14.71 5.18
C PRO A 149 31.60 15.13 5.47
N GLY A 150 32.39 14.20 6.02
CA GLY A 150 33.76 14.44 6.49
C GLY A 150 33.88 15.09 7.88
N ILE A 151 32.79 15.62 8.46
CA ILE A 151 32.77 16.14 9.85
C ILE A 151 31.86 15.24 10.70
N PRO A 152 32.40 14.54 11.72
CA PRO A 152 31.60 13.66 12.57
C PRO A 152 30.46 14.42 13.27
N ALA A 153 29.22 13.98 13.02
CA ALA A 153 28.04 14.56 13.64
C ALA A 153 27.89 14.09 15.10
N ARG A 154 27.52 14.99 16.01
CA ARG A 154 27.21 14.66 17.40
C ARG A 154 25.78 15.07 17.71
N ILE A 155 24.97 14.10 18.11
CA ILE A 155 23.55 14.32 18.41
C ILE A 155 23.31 13.96 19.87
N SER A 156 23.00 14.96 20.70
CA SER A 156 22.72 14.75 22.12
C SER A 156 21.21 14.66 22.35
N LEU A 157 20.76 13.56 22.95
CA LEU A 157 19.38 13.31 23.33
C LEU A 157 19.20 13.59 24.83
N PRO A 158 18.23 14.44 25.22
CA PRO A 158 17.88 14.65 26.61
C PRO A 158 17.05 13.46 27.13
N LEU A 159 17.69 12.30 27.27
CA LEU A 159 17.05 11.14 27.89
C LEU A 159 16.96 11.37 29.41
N GLU A 160 15.91 10.89 30.06
CA GLU A 160 15.89 10.78 31.51
C GLU A 160 16.82 9.61 31.91
N ALA A 161 17.69 9.86 32.90
CA ALA A 161 18.72 8.94 33.36
C ALA A 161 18.13 7.76 34.15
#